data_AF-A0A7S2AS98-F1
#
_entry.id   AF-A0A7S2AS98-F1
#
_cell.length_a   1.000
_cell.length_b   1.000
_cell.length_c   1.000
_cell.angle_alpha   90.00
_cell.angle_beta   90.00
_cell.angle_gamma   90.00
#
_symmetry.space_group_name_H-M   'P 1'
#
loop_
_entity.id
_entity.type
_entity.pdbx_description
1 polymer ?
#
loop_
_entity_poly.entity_id
_entity_poly.type
_entity_poly.pdbx_seq_one_letter_code
_entity_poly.pdbx_strand_id
1 'polypeptide(L)'
;VGRTGTQTLRQALEVLGYKVFGDAEIVWKQDVRQMILKAKTSQDWAPFRQYIVENGYNATVGLDDLQFDVWKAFNGTENGIKGVLTVRPFESWYKSIFRHQFWEVRYMMHRR
;
A
#
# COMPACT_ATOMS: atom_id res chain seq x y z
N VAL A 1 -4.45 -3.03 -5.26
CA VAL A 1 -5.91 -3.33 -5.29
C VAL A 1 -6.46 -3.27 -3.88
N GLY A 2 -7.21 -2.22 -3.54
CA GLY A 2 -7.86 -2.13 -2.24
C GLY A 2 -8.99 -3.15 -2.03
N ARG A 3 -9.48 -3.24 -0.79
CA ARG A 3 -10.70 -3.99 -0.39
C ARG A 3 -10.59 -5.53 -0.42
N THR A 4 -9.39 -6.09 -0.34
CA THR A 4 -9.14 -7.53 -0.18
C THR A 4 -8.80 -7.96 1.26
N GLY A 5 -8.92 -7.06 2.23
CA GLY A 5 -8.53 -7.31 3.63
C GLY A 5 -7.14 -6.75 3.98
N THR A 6 -6.59 -5.86 3.16
CA THR A 6 -5.29 -5.19 3.40
C THR A 6 -5.21 -4.48 4.74
N GLN A 7 -6.30 -3.85 5.21
CA GLN A 7 -6.31 -3.20 6.52
C GLN A 7 -6.19 -4.20 7.68
N THR A 8 -6.92 -5.33 7.60
CA THR A 8 -6.83 -6.39 8.61
C THR A 8 -5.45 -7.04 8.60
N LEU A 9 -4.87 -7.24 7.41
CA LEU A 9 -3.49 -7.73 7.28
C LEU A 9 -2.49 -6.76 7.91
N ARG A 10 -2.64 -5.46 7.69
CA ARG A 10 -1.81 -4.43 8.32
C ARG A 10 -1.88 -4.53 9.85
N GLN A 11 -3.08 -4.58 10.42
CA GLN A 11 -3.28 -4.72 11.86
C GLN A 11 -2.65 -6.00 12.40
N ALA A 12 -2.80 -7.12 11.69
CA ALA A 12 -2.18 -8.39 12.09
C ALA A 12 -0.64 -8.30 12.11
N LEU A 13 -0.04 -7.68 11.10
CA LEU A 13 1.40 -7.45 11.05
C LEU A 13 1.88 -6.53 12.18
N GLU A 14 1.15 -5.45 12.46
CA GLU A 14 1.45 -4.55 13.58
C GLU A 14 1.40 -5.28 14.93
N VAL A 15 0.41 -6.16 15.14
CA VAL A 15 0.32 -7.01 16.35
C VAL A 15 1.51 -7.97 16.46
N LEU A 16 2.03 -8.46 15.34
CA LEU A 16 3.22 -9.30 15.29
C LEU A 16 4.54 -8.51 15.47
N GLY A 17 4.47 -7.20 15.68
CA GLY A 17 5.63 -6.34 15.90
C GLY A 17 6.26 -5.79 14.62
N TYR A 18 5.59 -5.90 13.48
CA TYR A 18 6.06 -5.28 12.24
C TYR A 18 5.71 -3.78 12.20
N LYS A 19 6.63 -2.97 11.68
CA LYS A 19 6.39 -1.58 11.30
C LYS A 19 5.97 -1.55 9.83
N VAL A 20 4.68 -1.32 9.59
CA VAL A 20 4.07 -1.45 8.26
C VAL A 20 4.02 -0.10 7.55
N PHE A 21 4.50 -0.06 6.31
CA PHE A 21 4.29 1.05 5.38
C PHE A 21 3.04 0.81 4.52
N GLY A 22 2.19 1.81 4.34
CA GLY A 22 0.98 1.70 3.52
C GLY A 22 0.43 3.02 2.99
N ASP A 23 -0.84 3.00 2.60
CA ASP A 23 -1.47 4.14 1.89
C ASP A 23 -1.53 5.41 2.74
N ALA A 24 -1.69 5.27 4.06
CA ALA A 24 -1.71 6.41 4.97
C ALA A 24 -0.38 7.18 4.89
N GLU A 25 0.75 6.49 4.90
CA GLU A 25 2.06 7.12 4.78
C GLU A 25 2.20 7.87 3.44
N ILE A 26 1.64 7.35 2.35
CA ILE A 26 1.66 8.02 1.03
C ILE A 26 0.75 9.24 1.00
N VAL A 27 -0.43 9.15 1.62
CA VAL A 27 -1.42 10.24 1.64
C VAL A 27 -0.96 11.41 2.51
N TRP A 28 -0.38 11.11 3.68
CA TRP A 28 -0.04 12.12 4.68
C TRP A 28 1.38 12.71 4.51
N LYS A 29 2.28 12.04 3.78
CA LYS A 29 3.67 12.49 3.59
C LYS A 29 3.96 12.88 2.14
N GLN A 30 4.01 14.19 1.88
CA GLN A 30 4.18 14.73 0.53
C GLN A 30 5.53 14.34 -0.10
N ASP A 31 6.59 14.27 0.69
CA ASP A 31 7.93 13.82 0.30
C ASP A 31 7.92 12.37 -0.23
N VAL A 32 7.25 11.46 0.49
CA VAL A 32 7.06 10.07 0.06
C VAL A 32 6.33 10.01 -1.28
N ARG A 33 5.27 10.81 -1.42
CA ARG A 33 4.50 10.89 -2.66
C ARG A 33 5.37 11.37 -3.83
N GLN A 34 6.20 12.39 -3.63
CA GLN A 34 7.12 12.88 -4.67
C GLN A 34 8.19 11.84 -5.03
N MET A 35 8.73 11.11 -4.05
CA MET A 35 9.68 10.02 -4.29
C MET A 35 9.05 8.93 -5.17
N ILE A 36 7.82 8.51 -4.88
CA ILE A 36 7.10 7.51 -5.67
C ILE A 36 6.86 8.01 -7.10
N LEU A 37 6.39 9.27 -7.25
CA LEU A 37 6.16 9.85 -8.58
C LEU A 37 7.45 9.92 -9.41
N LYS A 38 8.55 10.34 -8.79
CA LYS A 38 9.86 10.36 -9.44
C LYS A 38 10.30 8.95 -9.84
N ALA A 39 10.16 7.98 -8.94
CA ALA A 39 10.50 6.57 -9.19
C ALA A 39 9.69 5.96 -10.33
N LYS A 40 8.40 6.27 -10.46
CA LYS A 40 7.57 5.82 -11.60
C LYS A 40 8.08 6.37 -12.93
N THR A 41 8.49 7.64 -12.95
CA THR A 41 8.98 8.30 -14.18
C THR A 41 10.38 7.85 -14.57
N SER A 42 11.31 7.77 -13.61
CA SER A 42 12.71 7.40 -13.88
C SER A 42 12.97 5.89 -13.86
N GLN A 43 12.00 5.09 -13.39
CA GLN A 43 12.15 3.67 -13.06
C GLN A 43 13.23 3.38 -11.99
N ASP A 44 13.68 4.41 -11.26
CA ASP A 44 14.65 4.28 -10.17
C ASP A 44 13.93 4.29 -8.81
N TRP A 45 13.89 3.12 -8.18
CA TRP A 45 13.27 2.91 -6.87
C TRP A 45 14.27 2.94 -5.71
N ALA A 46 15.56 3.16 -5.95
CA ALA A 46 16.57 3.15 -4.89
C ALA A 46 16.29 4.18 -3.77
N PRO A 47 15.90 5.44 -4.05
CA PRO A 47 15.60 6.40 -2.99
C PRO A 47 14.40 5.98 -2.13
N PHE A 48 13.38 5.38 -2.75
CA PHE A 48 12.22 4.88 -2.03
C PHE A 48 12.59 3.70 -1.11
N ARG A 49 13.42 2.77 -1.59
CA ARG A 49 13.92 1.67 -0.75
C ARG A 49 14.73 2.18 0.43
N GLN A 50 15.65 3.10 0.19
CA GLN A 50 16.47 3.70 1.24
C GLN A 50 15.59 4.35 2.31
N TYR A 51 14.56 5.10 1.90
CA TYR A 51 13.59 5.68 2.82
C TYR A 51 12.88 4.60 3.68
N ILE A 52 12.43 3.49 3.08
CA ILE A 52 11.78 2.38 3.80
C ILE A 52 12.70 1.79 4.87
N VAL A 53 13.96 1.52 4.52
CA VAL A 53 14.96 0.93 5.41
C VAL A 53 15.36 1.91 6.53
N GLU A 54 15.66 3.17 6.20
CA GLU A 54 16.05 4.20 7.17
C GLU A 54 14.96 4.51 8.18
N ASN A 55 13.69 4.42 7.76
CA ASN A 55 12.55 4.57 8.64
C ASN A 55 12.17 3.27 9.38
N GLY A 56 12.91 2.18 9.18
CA GLY A 56 12.72 0.90 9.87
C GLY A 56 11.41 0.18 9.51
N TYR A 57 10.83 0.46 8.35
CA TYR A 57 9.67 -0.27 7.86
C TYR A 57 10.12 -1.67 7.41
N ASN A 58 9.48 -2.71 7.93
CA ASN A 58 9.82 -4.12 7.65
C ASN A 58 8.66 -4.90 7.01
N ALA A 59 7.58 -4.21 6.64
CA ALA A 59 6.49 -4.74 5.84
C ALA A 59 5.81 -3.62 5.05
N THR A 60 5.22 -3.96 3.90
CA THR A 60 4.43 -3.03 3.07
C THR A 60 3.06 -3.62 2.77
N VAL A 61 1.99 -2.85 2.94
CA VAL A 61 0.61 -3.28 2.65
C VAL A 61 -0.20 -2.11 2.10
N GLY A 62 -1.19 -2.38 1.26
CA GLY A 62 -2.23 -1.40 0.95
C GLY A 62 -1.99 -0.61 -0.33
N LEU A 63 -0.75 -0.47 -0.81
CA LEU A 63 -0.21 0.44 -1.85
C LEU A 63 -0.89 0.51 -3.24
N ASP A 64 -2.19 0.29 -3.35
CA ASP A 64 -3.02 0.23 -4.54
C ASP A 64 -2.36 -0.34 -5.80
N ASP A 65 -2.12 0.49 -6.82
CA ASP A 65 -1.47 0.13 -8.09
C ASP A 65 0.05 0.00 -7.98
N LEU A 66 0.65 0.54 -6.91
CA LEU A 66 2.09 0.55 -6.66
C LEU A 66 2.60 -0.77 -6.08
N GLN A 67 1.73 -1.65 -5.58
CA GLN A 67 2.10 -2.88 -4.89
C GLN A 67 3.07 -3.75 -5.71
N PHE A 68 2.84 -3.86 -7.02
CA PHE A 68 3.68 -4.67 -7.90
C PHE A 68 5.03 -4.02 -8.18
N ASP A 69 5.08 -2.70 -8.35
CA ASP A 69 6.33 -1.99 -8.60
C ASP A 69 7.20 -1.92 -7.34
N VAL A 70 6.58 -1.69 -6.19
CA VAL A 70 7.26 -1.78 -4.90
C VAL A 70 7.76 -3.19 -4.66
N TRP A 71 6.94 -4.23 -4.87
CA TRP A 71 7.42 -5.60 -4.74
C TRP A 71 8.61 -5.88 -5.65
N LYS A 72 8.58 -5.51 -6.95
CA LYS A 72 9.73 -5.65 -7.86
C LYS A 72 10.95 -4.86 -7.40
N ALA A 73 10.76 -3.68 -6.82
CA ALA A 73 11.87 -2.86 -6.33
C ALA A 73 12.68 -3.59 -5.26
N PHE A 74 12.01 -4.37 -4.40
CA PHE A 74 12.61 -5.14 -3.32
C PHE A 74 12.94 -6.60 -3.70
N ASN A 75 12.18 -7.18 -4.62
CA ASN A 75 12.36 -8.56 -5.07
C ASN A 75 13.64 -8.68 -5.91
N GLY A 76 14.57 -9.52 -5.46
CA GLY A 76 15.87 -9.73 -6.11
C GLY A 76 17.01 -8.81 -5.63
N THR A 77 16.73 -7.85 -4.75
CA THR A 77 17.77 -7.03 -4.08
C THR A 77 17.99 -7.43 -2.62
N GLU A 78 16.97 -7.98 -1.96
CA GLU A 78 17.07 -8.51 -0.60
C GLU A 78 16.65 -9.99 -0.55
N ASN A 79 17.53 -10.83 0.01
CA ASN A 79 17.20 -12.24 0.24
C ASN A 79 16.17 -12.35 1.37
N GLY A 80 15.12 -13.15 1.17
CA GLY A 80 14.18 -13.53 2.23
C GLY A 80 12.89 -12.70 2.31
N ILE A 81 12.67 -11.75 1.39
CA ILE A 81 11.37 -11.05 1.29
C ILE A 81 10.30 -12.03 0.80
N LYS A 82 9.19 -12.09 1.54
CA LYS A 82 8.03 -12.92 1.19
C LYS A 82 6.89 -12.04 0.70
N GLY A 83 6.32 -12.40 -0.45
CA GLY A 83 5.09 -11.77 -0.95
C GLY A 83 3.86 -12.45 -0.37
N VAL A 84 2.86 -11.66 0.05
CA VAL A 84 1.54 -12.15 0.47
C VAL A 84 0.48 -11.55 -0.45
N LEU A 85 -0.24 -12.40 -1.18
CA LEU A 85 -1.35 -11.99 -2.03
C LEU A 85 -2.68 -12.23 -1.33
N THR A 86 -3.35 -11.17 -0.87
CA THR A 86 -4.71 -11.25 -0.32
C THR A 86 -5.72 -11.39 -1.47
N VAL A 87 -6.48 -12.48 -1.48
CA VAL A 87 -7.52 -12.75 -2.48
C VAL A 87 -8.90 -12.83 -1.84
N ARG A 88 -9.94 -12.55 -2.62
CA ARG A 88 -11.34 -12.75 -2.24
C ARG A 88 -12.18 -13.03 -3.49
N PRO A 89 -13.40 -13.59 -3.35
CA PRO A 89 -14.29 -13.79 -4.49
C PRO A 89 -14.58 -12.48 -5.23
N PHE A 90 -14.57 -12.53 -6.58
CA PHE A 90 -14.69 -11.36 -7.45
C PHE A 90 -15.95 -10.54 -7.15
N GLU A 91 -17.12 -11.17 -7.09
CA GLU A 91 -18.38 -10.47 -6.84
C GLU A 91 -18.39 -9.73 -5.49
N SER A 92 -17.79 -10.34 -4.47
CA SER A 92 -17.67 -9.76 -3.14
C SER A 92 -16.72 -8.56 -3.12
N TRP A 93 -15.60 -8.65 -3.85
CA TRP A 93 -14.69 -7.54 -4.06
C TRP A 93 -15.37 -6.37 -4.79
N TYR A 94 -16.04 -6.67 -5.92
CA TYR A 94 -16.72 -5.69 -6.76
C TYR A 94 -17.79 -4.91 -5.99
N LYS A 95 -18.66 -5.60 -5.23
CA LYS A 95 -19.67 -4.95 -4.38
C LYS A 95 -19.02 -4.05 -3.32
N SER A 96 -17.90 -4.48 -2.73
CA SER A 96 -17.19 -3.73 -1.69
C SER A 96 -16.52 -2.46 -2.22
N ILE A 97 -15.84 -2.53 -3.37
CA ILE A 97 -15.17 -1.37 -3.96
C ILE A 97 -16.20 -0.35 -4.46
N PHE A 98 -17.29 -0.80 -5.09
CA PHE A 98 -18.34 0.08 -5.59
C PHE A 98 -19.04 0.84 -4.45
N ARG A 99 -19.39 0.16 -3.36
CA ARG A 99 -19.94 0.81 -2.17
C ARG A 99 -18.99 1.85 -1.59
N HIS A 100 -17.72 1.49 -1.42
CA HIS A 100 -16.75 2.36 -0.79
C HIS A 100 -16.46 3.62 -1.64
N GLN A 101 -16.23 3.44 -2.95
CA GLN A 101 -15.88 4.54 -3.85
C GLN A 101 -17.07 5.45 -4.18
N PHE A 102 -18.28 4.90 -4.34
CA PHE A 102 -19.42 5.67 -4.86
C PHE A 102 -20.48 6.02 -3.81
N TRP A 103 -20.66 5.20 -2.79
CA TRP A 103 -21.72 5.42 -1.78
C TRP A 103 -21.20 6.10 -0.52
N GLU A 104 -20.12 5.60 0.08
CA GLU A 104 -19.60 6.17 1.33
C GLU A 104 -18.97 7.57 1.13
N VAL A 105 -18.36 7.83 -0.03
CA VAL A 105 -17.81 9.16 -0.38
C VAL A 105 -18.91 10.21 -0.62
N ARG A 106 -20.06 9.84 -1.21
CA ARG A 106 -21.18 10.76 -1.47
C ARG A 106 -21.82 11.30 -0.19
N TYR A 107 -21.95 10.48 0.85
CA TYR A 107 -22.54 10.92 2.12
C TYR A 107 -21.62 11.83 2.95
N MET A 108 -20.30 11.83 2.72
CA MET A 108 -19.39 12.78 3.35
C MET A 108 -19.43 14.17 2.69
N MET A 109 -19.76 14.27 1.41
CA MET A 109 -19.87 15.57 0.71
C MET A 109 -21.18 16.31 0.99
N HIS A 110 -22.26 15.62 1.38
CA HIS A 110 -23.54 16.24 1.73
C HIS A 110 -23.68 16.65 3.21
N ARG A 111 -22.66 16.44 4.05
CA ARG A 111 -22.67 16.80 5.48
C ARG A 111 -21.73 17.98 5.81
N ARG A 112 -21.45 18.85 4.85
CA ARG A 112 -20.72 20.10 5.08
C ARG A 112 -21.63 21.29 4.84
#